data_AF-J2UYX4-F1
#
_entry.id   AF-J2UYX4-F1
#
_cell.length_a   1.000
_cell.length_b   1.000
_cell.length_c   1.000
_cell.angle_alpha   90.00
_cell.angle_beta   90.00
_cell.angle_gamma   90.00
#
_symmetry.space_group_name_H-M   'P 1'
#
loop_
_entity.id
_entity.type
_entity.pdbx_description
1 polymer ?
#
loop_
_entity_poly.entity_id
_entity_poly.type
_entity_poly.pdbx_seq_one_letter_code
_entity_poly.pdbx_strand_id
1 'polypeptide(L)'
;MNAALIAQLNFENRQPPPVSENAREMARTEWLYNAAEELLRGVSVSFQRRMRKPQGVTAEQFALAVDEFVNKRLADCEIDTSALGWLLIAAERGQADKISAAELLGQSDHPLGKLGEIAETLLRPLADDALKAQAEESQ
;
A
#
# COMPACT_ATOMS: atom_id res chain seq x y z
N MET A 1 -2.74 4.17 -57.52
CA MET A 1 -2.43 3.85 -56.10
C MET A 1 -3.54 2.92 -55.59
N ASN A 2 -3.21 1.75 -55.06
CA ASN A 2 -4.19 0.68 -54.80
C ASN A 2 -4.82 0.84 -53.39
N ALA A 3 -6.14 0.85 -53.28
CA ALA A 3 -6.87 1.08 -52.03
C ALA A 3 -6.53 0.04 -50.93
N ALA A 4 -6.23 -1.19 -51.35
CA ALA A 4 -5.79 -2.26 -50.44
C ALA A 4 -4.45 -1.95 -49.77
N LEU A 5 -3.51 -1.36 -50.52
CA LEU A 5 -2.17 -1.01 -50.01
C LEU A 5 -2.26 0.16 -49.00
N ILE A 6 -3.18 1.11 -49.24
CA ILE A 6 -3.44 2.23 -48.32
C ILE A 6 -4.06 1.72 -47.01
N ALA A 7 -4.97 0.75 -47.09
CA ALA A 7 -5.59 0.15 -45.91
C ALA A 7 -4.58 -0.64 -45.05
N GLN A 8 -3.65 -1.37 -45.68
CA GLN A 8 -2.57 -2.07 -44.99
C GLN A 8 -1.62 -1.12 -44.26
N LEU A 9 -1.15 -0.07 -44.94
CA LEU A 9 -0.29 0.95 -44.33
C LEU A 9 -0.98 1.66 -43.17
N ASN A 10 -2.29 1.91 -43.26
CA ASN A 10 -3.06 2.52 -42.17
C ASN A 10 -3.29 1.59 -40.99
N PHE A 11 -3.31 0.27 -41.21
CA PHE A 11 -3.42 -0.71 -40.12
C PHE A 11 -2.07 -0.91 -39.43
N GLU A 12 -0.98 -1.02 -40.20
CA GLU A 12 0.39 -1.13 -39.67
C GLU A 12 0.84 0.12 -38.92
N ASN A 13 0.36 1.32 -39.30
CA ASN A 13 0.66 2.57 -38.61
C ASN A 13 -0.28 2.90 -37.43
N ARG A 14 -1.26 2.04 -37.11
CA ARG A 14 -2.00 2.18 -35.85
C ARG A 14 -1.10 1.71 -34.71
N GLN A 15 -0.41 2.66 -34.08
CA GLN A 15 0.05 2.42 -32.73
C GLN A 15 -1.17 2.12 -31.84
N PRO A 16 -1.10 1.10 -30.96
CA PRO A 16 -2.11 0.94 -29.92
C PRO A 16 -2.24 2.28 -29.19
N PRO A 17 -3.45 2.70 -28.80
CA PRO A 17 -3.63 3.96 -28.08
C PRO A 17 -2.66 3.96 -26.89
N PRO A 18 -1.92 5.05 -26.65
CA PRO A 18 -1.04 5.12 -25.51
C PRO A 18 -1.89 4.83 -24.28
N VAL A 19 -1.54 3.79 -23.52
CA VAL A 19 -2.09 3.60 -22.18
C VAL A 19 -1.66 4.85 -21.45
N SER A 20 -2.59 5.81 -21.27
CA SER A 20 -2.26 7.10 -20.68
C SER A 20 -1.54 6.84 -19.36
N GLU A 21 -0.38 7.45 -19.13
CA GLU A 21 0.38 7.31 -17.86
C GLU A 21 -0.55 7.46 -16.65
N ASN A 22 -1.54 8.34 -16.77
CA ASN A 22 -2.63 8.55 -15.82
C ASN A 22 -3.39 7.27 -15.42
N ALA A 23 -3.71 6.36 -16.35
CA ALA A 23 -4.46 5.13 -16.06
C ALA A 23 -3.62 4.14 -15.24
N ARG A 24 -2.31 4.05 -15.54
CA ARG A 24 -1.38 3.20 -14.77
C ARG A 24 -1.13 3.78 -13.38
N GLU A 25 -0.97 5.10 -13.28
CA GLU A 25 -0.81 5.80 -12.00
C GLU A 25 -2.06 5.69 -11.12
N MET A 26 -3.26 5.80 -11.71
CA MET A 26 -4.53 5.56 -11.02
C MET A 26 -4.62 4.13 -10.49
N ALA A 27 -4.37 3.12 -11.35
CA ALA A 27 -4.38 1.71 -10.93
C ALA A 27 -3.36 1.43 -9.82
N ARG A 28 -2.18 2.06 -9.89
CA ARG A 28 -1.13 1.96 -8.86
C ARG A 28 -1.59 2.56 -7.53
N THR A 29 -2.21 3.74 -7.58
CA THR A 29 -2.71 4.44 -6.39
C THR A 29 -3.84 3.66 -5.73
N GLU A 30 -4.78 3.16 -6.53
CA GLU A 30 -5.88 2.32 -6.06
C GLU A 30 -5.38 1.01 -5.44
N TRP A 31 -4.43 0.33 -6.10
CA TRP A 31 -3.82 -0.87 -5.56
C TRP A 31 -3.15 -0.61 -4.21
N LEU A 32 -2.37 0.47 -4.09
CA LEU A 32 -1.71 0.84 -2.84
C LEU A 32 -2.69 1.13 -1.72
N TYR A 33 -3.76 1.88 -2.01
CA TYR A 33 -4.79 2.20 -1.03
C TYR A 33 -5.48 0.92 -0.53
N ASN A 34 -5.92 0.05 -1.44
CA ASN A 34 -6.62 -1.19 -1.09
C ASN A 34 -5.71 -2.16 -0.30
N ALA A 35 -4.45 -2.32 -0.73
CA ALA A 35 -3.48 -3.15 -0.03
C ALA A 35 -3.13 -2.60 1.36
N ALA A 36 -3.03 -1.28 1.51
CA ALA A 36 -2.85 -0.66 2.82
C ALA A 36 -4.06 -0.92 3.73
N GLU A 37 -5.29 -0.81 3.22
CA GLU A 37 -6.49 -1.15 3.99
C GLU A 37 -6.48 -2.60 4.49
N GLU A 38 -6.01 -3.55 3.69
CA GLU A 38 -5.87 -4.95 4.12
C GLU A 38 -4.90 -5.11 5.30
N LEU A 39 -3.73 -4.47 5.24
CA LEU A 39 -2.77 -4.48 6.35
C LEU A 39 -3.36 -3.86 7.63
N LEU A 40 -4.10 -2.76 7.51
CA LEU A 40 -4.77 -2.10 8.64
C LEU A 40 -5.86 -2.99 9.26
N ARG A 41 -6.45 -3.92 8.50
CA ARG A 41 -7.37 -4.95 9.02
C ARG A 41 -6.64 -6.14 9.66
N GLY A 42 -5.31 -6.12 9.70
CA GLY A 42 -4.47 -7.21 10.22
C GLY A 42 -4.31 -8.38 9.25
N VAL A 43 -4.58 -8.17 7.95
CA VAL A 43 -4.48 -9.21 6.92
C VAL A 43 -3.19 -9.00 6.13
N SER A 44 -2.48 -10.09 5.81
CA SER A 44 -1.28 -10.02 4.97
C SER A 44 -1.65 -9.77 3.50
N VAL A 45 -0.89 -8.90 2.83
CA VAL A 45 -1.01 -8.68 1.39
C VAL A 45 -0.05 -9.62 0.67
N SER A 46 -0.54 -10.39 -0.30
CA SER A 46 0.31 -11.27 -1.11
C SER A 46 -0.15 -11.33 -2.56
N PHE A 47 0.81 -11.45 -3.47
CA PHE A 47 0.58 -11.62 -4.90
C PHE A 47 1.73 -12.45 -5.51
N GLN A 48 1.51 -13.04 -6.67
CA GLN A 48 2.52 -13.85 -7.33
C GLN A 48 2.59 -13.57 -8.82
N ARG A 49 3.78 -13.18 -9.29
CA ARG A 49 4.06 -13.11 -10.72
C ARG A 49 4.32 -14.51 -11.30
N ARG A 50 3.97 -14.71 -12.57
CA ARG A 50 4.17 -15.95 -13.30
C ARG A 50 5.63 -16.39 -13.23
N MET A 51 5.86 -17.64 -12.81
CA MET A 51 7.19 -18.23 -12.59
C MET A 51 8.09 -17.48 -11.59
N ARG A 52 7.53 -16.63 -10.71
CA ARG A 52 8.24 -15.98 -9.60
C ARG A 52 7.75 -16.52 -8.26
N LYS A 53 8.52 -16.29 -7.21
CA LYS A 53 8.08 -16.57 -5.83
C LYS A 53 6.97 -15.59 -5.43
N PRO A 54 6.04 -15.97 -4.53
CA PRO A 54 5.11 -15.04 -3.93
C PRO A 54 5.83 -13.85 -3.29
N GLN A 55 5.26 -12.66 -3.46
CA GLN A 55 5.74 -11.40 -2.92
C GLN A 55 4.61 -10.74 -2.13
N GLY A 56 4.94 -9.86 -1.18
CA GLY A 56 3.94 -9.24 -0.35
C GLY A 56 4.50 -8.67 0.95
N VAL A 57 3.60 -8.20 1.79
CA VAL A 57 3.88 -7.70 3.14
C VAL A 57 3.01 -8.49 4.10
N THR A 58 3.64 -9.13 5.08
CA THR A 58 2.90 -9.86 6.12
C THR A 58 2.35 -8.91 7.18
N ALA A 59 1.28 -9.30 7.86
CA ALA A 59 0.75 -8.54 8.99
C ALA A 59 1.81 -8.34 10.09
N GLU A 60 2.70 -9.31 10.28
CA GLU A 60 3.83 -9.23 11.23
C GLU A 60 4.88 -8.20 10.79
N GLN A 61 5.22 -8.14 9.50
CA GLN A 61 6.13 -7.11 8.97
C GLN A 61 5.53 -5.71 9.13
N PHE A 62 4.23 -5.57 8.90
CA PHE A 62 3.53 -4.31 9.13
C PHE A 62 3.51 -3.93 10.60
N ALA A 63 3.17 -4.86 11.51
CA ALA A 63 3.19 -4.62 12.95
C ALA A 63 4.60 -4.21 13.43
N LEU A 64 5.65 -4.88 12.95
CA LEU A 64 7.03 -4.53 13.27
C LEU A 64 7.38 -3.10 12.82
N ALA A 65 6.95 -2.69 11.62
CA ALA A 65 7.18 -1.32 11.14
C ALA A 65 6.42 -0.28 11.99
N VAL A 66 5.23 -0.61 12.49
CA VAL A 66 4.49 0.23 13.44
C VAL A 66 5.23 0.32 14.78
N ASP A 67 5.73 -0.81 15.30
CA ASP A 67 6.53 -0.84 16.52
C ASP A 67 7.79 0.03 16.38
N GLU A 68 8.55 -0.14 15.30
CA GLU A 68 9.75 0.65 15.02
C GLU A 68 9.46 2.15 14.96
N PHE A 69 8.35 2.54 14.31
CA PHE A 69 7.92 3.93 14.24
C PHE A 69 7.60 4.50 15.63
N VAL A 70 6.75 3.82 16.41
CA VAL A 70 6.34 4.29 17.74
C VAL A 70 7.53 4.31 18.71
N ASN A 71 8.36 3.26 18.69
CA ASN A 71 9.55 3.15 19.53
C ASN A 71 10.52 4.30 19.26
N LYS A 72 10.71 4.68 17.99
CA LYS A 72 11.54 5.82 17.63
C LYS A 72 11.00 7.12 18.23
N ARG A 73 9.70 7.40 18.08
CA ARG A 73 9.10 8.62 18.64
C ARG A 73 9.22 8.70 20.16
N LEU A 74 9.07 7.56 20.84
CA LEU A 74 9.28 7.46 22.29
C LEU A 74 10.74 7.71 22.67
N ALA A 75 11.69 7.10 21.94
CA ALA A 75 13.12 7.27 22.16
C ALA A 75 13.58 8.72 21.91
N ASP A 76 12.99 9.39 20.92
CA ASP A 76 13.25 10.78 20.57
C ASP A 76 12.52 11.78 21.51
N CYS A 77 11.79 11.29 22.53
CA CYS A 77 11.02 12.08 23.49
C CYS A 77 9.97 13.00 22.83
N GLU A 78 9.40 12.59 21.70
CA GLU A 78 8.33 13.34 21.01
C GLU A 78 6.96 13.21 21.69
N ILE A 79 6.84 12.27 22.64
CA ILE A 79 5.62 11.98 23.40
C ILE A 79 5.97 12.19 24.87
N ASP A 80 5.41 13.23 25.47
CA ASP A 80 5.66 13.65 26.86
C ASP A 80 4.63 13.09 27.85
N THR A 81 3.59 12.42 27.36
CA THR A 81 2.56 11.76 28.18
C THR A 81 2.83 10.27 28.39
N SER A 82 2.01 9.64 29.23
CA SER A 82 2.02 8.19 29.45
C SER A 82 1.12 7.43 28.46
N ALA A 83 0.98 7.88 27.21
CA ALA A 83 0.10 7.29 26.21
C ALA A 83 0.31 5.77 26.03
N LEU A 84 1.56 5.29 25.95
CA LEU A 84 1.83 3.85 25.85
C LEU A 84 1.30 3.08 27.08
N GLY A 85 1.52 3.62 28.27
CA GLY A 85 1.03 3.01 29.51
C GLY A 85 -0.50 2.92 29.56
N TRP A 86 -1.19 4.00 29.17
CA TRP A 86 -2.66 4.00 29.10
C TRP A 86 -3.21 3.06 28.04
N LEU A 87 -2.58 2.98 26.87
CA LEU A 87 -2.95 2.04 25.82
C LEU A 87 -2.88 0.59 26.31
N LEU A 88 -1.80 0.21 27.02
CA LEU A 88 -1.63 -1.12 27.57
C LEU A 88 -2.68 -1.43 28.67
N ILE A 89 -2.91 -0.49 29.59
CA ILE A 89 -3.93 -0.65 30.64
C ILE A 89 -5.34 -0.82 30.04
N ALA A 90 -5.67 -0.07 28.99
CA ALA A 90 -6.95 -0.19 28.30
C ALA A 90 -7.07 -1.55 27.58
N ALA A 91 -6.02 -1.96 26.86
CA ALA A 91 -6.01 -3.23 26.13
C ALA A 91 -6.17 -4.46 27.06
N GLU A 92 -5.47 -4.49 28.20
CA GLU A 92 -5.60 -5.54 29.22
C GLU A 92 -7.03 -5.64 29.79
N ARG A 93 -7.78 -4.54 29.76
CA ARG A 93 -9.18 -4.48 30.17
C ARG A 93 -10.17 -4.77 29.04
N GLY A 94 -9.67 -5.13 27.85
CA GLY A 94 -10.48 -5.34 26.65
C GLY A 94 -11.11 -4.06 26.10
N GLN A 95 -10.53 -2.90 26.40
CA GLN A 95 -11.03 -1.59 25.99
C GLN A 95 -10.18 -1.02 24.85
N ALA A 96 -10.83 -0.38 23.89
CA ALA A 96 -10.14 0.40 22.86
C ALA A 96 -9.77 1.78 23.42
N ASP A 97 -8.51 2.18 23.29
CA ASP A 97 -8.04 3.52 23.61
C ASP A 97 -7.49 4.21 22.35
N LYS A 98 -8.39 4.89 21.65
CA LYS A 98 -8.06 5.61 20.41
C LYS A 98 -7.27 6.89 20.68
N ILE A 99 -7.36 7.46 21.87
CA ILE A 99 -6.69 8.72 22.20
C ILE A 99 -5.19 8.45 22.36
N SER A 100 -4.85 7.48 23.21
CA SER A 100 -3.46 7.07 23.40
C SER A 100 -2.84 6.55 22.11
N ALA A 101 -3.59 5.75 21.33
CA ALA A 101 -3.12 5.29 20.03
C ALA A 101 -2.85 6.45 19.05
N ALA A 102 -3.75 7.44 18.97
CA ALA A 102 -3.57 8.60 18.09
C ALA A 102 -2.37 9.46 18.49
N GLU A 103 -2.09 9.59 19.78
CA GLU A 103 -0.93 10.33 20.28
C GLU A 103 0.40 9.64 19.91
N LEU A 104 0.48 8.33 20.13
CA LEU A 104 1.64 7.49 19.76
C LEU A 104 1.90 7.53 18.26
N LEU A 105 0.85 7.49 17.44
CA LEU A 105 0.95 7.52 15.98
C LEU A 105 1.21 8.93 15.43
N GLY A 106 0.68 9.96 16.10
CA GLY A 106 0.81 11.34 15.68
C GLY A 106 -0.04 11.69 14.45
N GLN A 107 0.08 12.94 14.02
CA GLN A 107 -0.70 13.46 12.89
C GLN A 107 -0.17 12.93 11.55
N SER A 108 -1.09 12.81 10.60
CA SER A 108 -0.84 12.29 9.25
C SER A 108 -1.85 12.89 8.29
N ASP A 109 -1.38 13.28 7.11
CA ASP A 109 -2.22 13.80 6.02
C ASP A 109 -2.76 12.69 5.11
N HIS A 110 -2.32 11.44 5.35
CA HIS A 110 -2.75 10.29 4.58
C HIS A 110 -4.20 9.90 4.94
N PRO A 111 -5.04 9.50 3.97
CA PRO A 111 -6.45 9.19 4.22
C PRO A 111 -6.70 8.07 5.23
N LEU A 112 -5.74 7.14 5.35
CA LEU A 112 -5.74 6.06 6.35
C LEU A 112 -4.90 6.38 7.61
N GLY A 113 -4.57 7.66 7.83
CA GLY A 113 -3.72 8.13 8.90
C GLY A 113 -2.30 7.56 8.85
N LYS A 114 -1.58 7.65 9.98
CA LYS A 114 -0.16 7.26 10.06
C LYS A 114 0.06 5.79 9.74
N LEU A 115 -0.86 4.92 10.15
CA LEU A 115 -0.81 3.50 9.82
C LEU A 115 -0.84 3.28 8.30
N GLY A 116 -1.64 4.09 7.59
CA GLY A 116 -1.65 4.12 6.13
C GLY A 116 -0.33 4.54 5.52
N GLU A 117 0.31 5.60 6.02
CA GLU A 117 1.64 6.02 5.55
C GLU A 117 2.70 4.91 5.72
N ILE A 118 2.68 4.23 6.87
CA ILE A 118 3.60 3.12 7.15
C ILE A 118 3.33 1.95 6.20
N ALA A 119 2.06 1.56 6.05
CA ALA A 119 1.65 0.50 5.14
C ALA A 119 2.04 0.80 3.69
N GLU A 120 1.73 2.02 3.21
CA GLU A 120 2.07 2.44 1.86
C GLU A 120 3.59 2.45 1.64
N THR A 121 4.38 2.86 2.64
CA THR A 121 5.85 2.84 2.56
C THR A 121 6.39 1.43 2.32
N LEU A 122 5.82 0.42 2.97
CA LEU A 122 6.19 -0.99 2.77
C LEU A 122 5.74 -1.52 1.40
N LEU A 123 4.56 -1.10 0.94
CA LEU A 123 3.92 -1.61 -0.27
C LEU A 123 4.41 -0.92 -1.56
N ARG A 124 4.87 0.33 -1.47
CA ARG A 124 5.27 1.16 -2.62
C ARG A 124 6.31 0.50 -3.54
N PRO A 125 7.34 -0.20 -3.04
CA PRO A 125 8.30 -0.92 -3.89
C PRO A 125 7.69 -2.12 -4.64
N LEU A 126 6.57 -2.65 -4.15
CA LEU A 126 5.92 -3.86 -4.66
C LEU A 126 4.82 -3.58 -5.70
N ALA A 127 4.30 -2.34 -5.72
CA ALA A 127 3.12 -1.98 -6.50
C ALA A 127 3.25 -2.29 -8.00
N ASP A 128 4.39 -1.98 -8.63
CA ASP A 128 4.59 -2.26 -10.06
C ASP A 128 4.56 -3.75 -10.40
N ASP A 129 5.06 -4.60 -9.50
CA ASP A 129 5.05 -6.04 -9.69
C ASP A 129 3.68 -6.66 -9.36
N ALA A 130 2.94 -6.06 -8.44
CA ALA A 130 1.56 -6.45 -8.15
C ALA A 130 0.62 -6.16 -9.34
N LEU A 131 0.74 -4.98 -9.96
CA LEU A 131 -0.02 -4.66 -11.18
C LEU A 131 0.29 -5.61 -12.33
N LYS A 132 1.56 -6.03 -12.49
CA LYS A 132 1.94 -7.05 -13.48
C LYS A 132 1.32 -8.41 -13.14
N ALA A 133 1.32 -8.81 -11.87
CA ALA A 133 0.68 -10.07 -11.45
C ALA A 133 -0.82 -10.06 -11.79
N GLN A 134 -1.54 -8.97 -11.50
CA GLN A 134 -2.95 -8.83 -11.86
C GLN A 134 -3.20 -8.91 -13.37
N ALA A 135 -2.33 -8.30 -14.17
CA ALA A 135 -2.41 -8.38 -15.62
C ALA A 135 -2.12 -9.80 -16.15
N GLU A 136 -1.19 -10.53 -15.52
CA GLU A 136 -0.86 -11.92 -15.84
C GLU A 136 -1.98 -12.91 -15.46
N GLU A 137 -2.74 -12.64 -14.39
CA GLU A 137 -3.91 -13.45 -13.96
C GLU A 137 -5.15 -13.21 -14.82
N SER A 138 -5.26 -12.03 -15.45
CA SER A 138 -6.41 -11.64 -16.28
C SER A 138 -6.32 -12.15 -17.73
N GLN A 139 -5.29 -12.93 -18.07
CA GLN A 139 -5.01 -13.49 -19.41
C GLN A 139 -5.26 -14.99 -19.47
#